data_AF-A0A832SQ24-F1
#
_entry.id   AF-A0A832SQ24-F1
#
_cell.length_a   1.000
_cell.length_b   1.000
_cell.length_c   1.000
_cell.angle_alpha   90.00
_cell.angle_beta   90.00
_cell.angle_gamma   90.00
#
_symmetry.space_group_name_H-M   'P 1'
#
loop_
_entity.id
_entity.type
_entity.pdbx_description
1 polymer ?
#
loop_
_entity_poly.entity_id
_entity_poly.type
_entity_poly.pdbx_seq_one_letter_code
_entity_poly.pdbx_strand_id
1 'polypeptide(L)'
;MSKAPIDEVISRIRNGENLEVIGYEGDMAVVEKVKGIVKGEFAKEELSELKKRRPRGGPTEEQLELAAEVAKRLAEARKMFKVIFGPKEVTIRTGGGFIRVSEDAVKLAGYASLNDDPIPLVIDLLREYGEVKLLRPLK
;
A
#
# COMPACT_ATOMS: atom_id res chain seq x y z
N MET A 1 5.34 -15.48 -8.71
CA MET A 1 6.48 -14.89 -7.97
C MET A 1 7.59 -14.58 -8.95
N SER A 2 8.24 -13.42 -8.81
CA SER A 2 9.41 -13.00 -9.58
C SER A 2 10.41 -12.34 -8.64
N LYS A 3 11.70 -12.35 -8.96
CA LYS A 3 12.72 -11.62 -8.19
C LYS A 3 13.00 -10.29 -8.86
N ALA A 4 13.14 -9.23 -8.08
CA ALA A 4 13.47 -7.90 -8.58
C ALA A 4 14.45 -7.21 -7.61
N PRO A 5 15.40 -6.40 -8.11
CA PRO A 5 16.20 -5.51 -7.27
C PRO A 5 15.29 -4.56 -6.49
N ILE A 6 15.72 -4.14 -5.29
CA ILE A 6 14.94 -3.22 -4.43
C ILE A 6 14.57 -1.94 -5.20
N ASP A 7 15.53 -1.34 -5.92
CA ASP A 7 15.28 -0.11 -6.70
C ASP A 7 14.21 -0.28 -7.78
N GLU A 8 14.12 -1.46 -8.39
CA GLU A 8 13.07 -1.78 -9.36
C GLU A 8 11.70 -1.87 -8.66
N VAL A 9 11.63 -2.50 -7.48
CA VAL A 9 10.40 -2.57 -6.68
C VAL A 9 9.92 -1.17 -6.30
N ILE A 10 10.82 -0.30 -5.84
CA ILE A 10 10.48 1.08 -5.48
C ILE A 10 10.00 1.86 -6.70
N SER A 11 10.67 1.70 -7.85
CA SER A 11 10.26 2.34 -9.11
C SER A 11 8.87 1.90 -9.55
N ARG A 12 8.54 0.61 -9.42
CA ARG A 12 7.21 0.08 -9.73
C ARG A 12 6.13 0.64 -8.82
N ILE A 13 6.42 0.79 -7.53
CA ILE A 13 5.50 1.41 -6.55
C ILE A 13 5.30 2.90 -6.88
N ARG A 14 6.38 3.63 -7.19
CA ARG A 14 6.31 5.04 -7.61
C ARG A 14 5.47 5.22 -8.88
N ASN A 15 5.43 4.21 -9.76
CA ASN A 15 4.57 4.17 -10.94
C ASN A 15 3.13 3.69 -10.66
N GLY A 16 2.76 3.46 -9.40
CA GLY A 16 1.40 3.06 -9.01
C GLY A 16 1.09 1.58 -9.23
N GLU A 17 2.10 0.71 -9.37
CA GLU A 17 1.87 -0.72 -9.53
C GLU A 17 1.57 -1.39 -8.18
N ASN A 18 0.49 -2.17 -8.15
CA ASN A 18 0.14 -3.00 -6.99
C ASN A 18 1.06 -4.23 -6.95
N LEU A 19 1.78 -4.40 -5.85
CA LEU A 19 2.69 -5.52 -5.67
C LEU A 19 2.80 -5.95 -4.20
N GLU A 20 3.35 -7.13 -4.00
CA GLU A 20 3.57 -7.73 -2.69
C GLU A 20 4.99 -8.26 -2.62
N VAL A 21 5.75 -7.82 -1.62
CA VAL A 21 7.05 -8.36 -1.28
C VAL A 21 6.86 -9.41 -0.19
N ILE A 22 7.03 -10.68 -0.57
CA ILE A 22 6.80 -11.85 0.30
C ILE A 22 8.09 -12.35 0.96
N GLY A 23 9.24 -11.79 0.59
CA GLY A 23 10.54 -12.20 1.13
C GLY A 23 11.71 -11.54 0.40
N TYR A 24 12.92 -11.91 0.80
CA TYR A 24 14.17 -11.40 0.24
C TYR A 24 15.18 -12.54 0.08
N GLU A 25 15.93 -12.51 -1.02
CA GLU A 25 17.03 -13.43 -1.30
C GLU A 25 18.27 -12.62 -1.69
N GLY A 26 19.27 -12.55 -0.80
CA GLY A 26 20.39 -11.63 -0.98
C GLY A 26 19.89 -10.19 -1.04
N ASP A 27 20.19 -9.49 -2.13
CA ASP A 27 19.77 -8.09 -2.39
C ASP A 27 18.51 -7.99 -3.28
N MET A 28 17.87 -9.13 -3.57
CA MET A 28 16.67 -9.21 -4.40
C MET A 28 15.43 -9.38 -3.52
N ALA A 29 14.37 -8.65 -3.84
CA ALA A 29 13.04 -8.85 -3.28
C ALA A 29 12.30 -9.95 -4.06
N VAL A 30 11.62 -10.85 -3.34
CA VAL A 30 10.70 -11.82 -3.93
C VAL A 30 9.32 -11.18 -4.01
N VAL A 31 8.88 -10.90 -5.24
CA VAL A 31 7.69 -10.12 -5.54
C VAL A 31 6.58 -10.97 -6.13
N GLU A 32 5.36 -10.74 -5.68
CA GLU A 32 4.14 -11.19 -6.33
C GLU A 32 3.37 -10.01 -6.90
N LYS A 33 2.78 -10.21 -8.09
CA LYS A 33 1.76 -9.29 -8.57
C LYS A 33 0.53 -9.46 -7.69
N VAL A 34 0.09 -8.36 -7.07
CA VAL A 34 -1.21 -8.36 -6.42
C VAL A 34 -2.24 -8.46 -7.53
N LYS A 35 -2.90 -9.62 -7.63
CA LYS A 35 -4.13 -9.73 -8.40
C LYS A 35 -5.10 -8.75 -7.76
N GLY A 36 -5.24 -7.56 -8.36
CA GLY A 36 -6.37 -6.69 -8.06
C GLY A 36 -7.63 -7.54 -8.18
N ILE A 37 -8.68 -7.20 -7.43
CA ILE A 37 -9.99 -7.80 -7.65
C ILE A 37 -10.29 -7.63 -9.15
N VAL A 38 -10.14 -8.71 -9.92
CA VAL A 38 -10.70 -8.81 -11.24
C VAL A 38 -12.18 -8.77 -10.95
N LYS A 39 -12.80 -7.60 -11.17
CA LYS A 39 -14.24 -7.60 -11.41
C LYS A 39 -14.42 -8.66 -12.48
N GLY A 40 -15.08 -9.76 -12.12
CA GLY A 40 -15.25 -10.91 -13.00
C GLY A 40 -15.69 -10.44 -14.39
N GLU A 41 -15.47 -11.29 -15.39
CA GLU A 41 -16.08 -11.13 -16.70
C GLU A 41 -17.61 -11.21 -16.54
N PHE A 42 -18.21 -10.12 -16.10
CA PHE A 42 -19.64 -9.91 -16.18
C PHE A 42 -19.89 -9.35 -17.57
N ALA A 43 -20.76 -10.03 -18.32
CA ALA A 43 -21.30 -9.51 -19.56
C ALA A 43 -21.77 -8.07 -19.32
N LYS A 44 -21.34 -7.16 -20.19
CA LYS A 44 -21.62 -5.72 -20.08
C LYS A 44 -23.11 -5.40 -19.96
N GLU A 45 -23.97 -6.34 -20.36
CA GLU A 45 -25.42 -6.18 -20.41
C GLU A 45 -26.10 -6.12 -19.03
N GLU A 46 -25.62 -6.84 -18.00
CA GLU A 46 -26.32 -6.93 -16.69
C GLU A 46 -26.09 -5.75 -15.74
N LEU A 47 -25.17 -4.82 -16.05
CA LEU A 47 -24.74 -3.76 -15.12
C LEU A 47 -25.26 -2.37 -15.50
N SER A 48 -26.21 -2.28 -16.43
CA SER A 48 -26.70 -1.03 -17.04
C SER A 48 -27.55 -0.17 -16.08
N GLU A 49 -28.08 -0.74 -15.00
CA GLU A 49 -29.00 -0.02 -14.09
C GLU A 49 -28.34 0.56 -12.84
N LEU A 50 -27.15 0.10 -12.47
CA LEU A 50 -26.36 0.73 -11.42
C LEU A 50 -25.47 1.77 -12.07
N LYS A 51 -25.81 3.06 -11.94
CA LYS A 51 -24.87 4.17 -12.18
C LYS A 51 -23.64 3.95 -11.29
N LYS A 52 -22.67 3.17 -11.80
CA LYS A 52 -21.35 3.00 -11.20
C LYS A 52 -20.77 4.40 -11.11
N ARG A 53 -20.78 4.99 -9.91
CA ARG A 53 -19.86 6.09 -9.60
C ARG A 53 -18.47 5.54 -9.91
N ARG A 54 -17.90 5.92 -11.06
CA ARG A 54 -16.48 5.71 -11.31
C ARG A 54 -15.77 6.45 -10.17
N PRO A 55 -15.00 5.77 -9.32
CA PRO A 55 -14.11 6.49 -8.42
C PRO A 55 -13.25 7.39 -9.29
N ARG A 56 -13.26 8.69 -9.03
CA ARG A 56 -12.55 9.67 -9.85
C ARG A 56 -11.09 9.72 -9.39
N GLY A 57 -10.18 9.24 -10.23
CA GLY A 57 -8.72 9.38 -10.04
C GLY A 57 -8.00 8.15 -9.52
N GLY A 58 -6.69 8.05 -9.80
CA GLY A 58 -5.75 7.15 -9.15
C GLY A 58 -5.21 7.75 -7.84
N PRO A 59 -4.16 7.18 -7.24
CA PRO A 59 -3.43 7.85 -6.16
C PRO A 59 -2.85 9.18 -6.64
N THR A 60 -2.66 10.12 -5.71
CA THR A 60 -1.95 11.38 -6.01
C THR A 60 -0.44 11.16 -6.14
N GLU A 61 0.30 12.11 -6.71
CA GLU A 61 1.76 12.02 -6.79
C GLU A 61 2.40 11.95 -5.39
N GLU A 62 1.90 12.73 -4.43
CA GLU A 62 2.36 12.68 -3.03
C GLU A 62 2.12 11.30 -2.40
N GLN A 63 1.00 10.66 -2.72
CA GLN A 63 0.68 9.31 -2.27
C GLN A 63 1.59 8.25 -2.89
N LEU A 64 1.92 8.40 -4.17
CA LEU A 64 2.88 7.53 -4.87
C LEU A 64 4.27 7.66 -4.26
N GLU A 65 4.72 8.88 -4.02
CA GLU A 65 6.04 9.15 -3.45
C GLU A 65 6.14 8.66 -2.00
N LEU A 66 5.14 8.96 -1.17
CA LEU A 66 5.09 8.43 0.19
C LEU A 66 5.12 6.90 0.20
N ALA A 67 4.35 6.25 -0.67
CA ALA A 67 4.33 4.80 -0.75
C ALA A 67 5.69 4.22 -1.16
N ALA A 68 6.39 4.87 -2.09
CA ALA A 68 7.73 4.48 -2.52
C ALA A 68 8.76 4.63 -1.39
N GLU A 69 8.76 5.74 -0.65
CA GLU A 69 9.66 5.98 0.48
C GLU A 69 9.38 5.04 1.67
N VAL A 70 8.10 4.81 1.98
CA VAL A 70 7.70 3.80 2.99
C VAL A 70 8.19 2.42 2.58
N ALA A 71 7.96 2.02 1.32
CA ALA A 71 8.40 0.73 0.81
C ALA A 71 9.92 0.58 0.83
N LYS A 72 10.66 1.66 0.54
CA LYS A 72 12.13 1.69 0.60
C LYS A 72 12.62 1.36 2.01
N ARG A 73 12.12 2.08 3.03
CA ARG A 73 12.51 1.82 4.42
C ARG A 73 12.14 0.43 4.91
N LEU A 74 10.98 -0.07 4.50
CA LEU A 74 10.57 -1.44 4.80
C LEU A 74 11.50 -2.47 4.11
N ALA A 75 11.90 -2.22 2.85
CA ALA A 75 12.78 -3.10 2.10
C ALA A 75 14.21 -3.12 2.64
N GLU A 76 14.76 -1.97 3.00
CA GLU A 76 16.07 -1.86 3.66
C GLU A 76 16.10 -2.63 4.98
N ALA A 77 15.01 -2.58 5.75
CA ALA A 77 14.82 -3.37 6.97
C ALA A 77 14.36 -4.82 6.73
N ARG A 78 14.34 -5.28 5.46
CA ARG A 78 13.90 -6.62 5.02
C ARG A 78 12.51 -7.03 5.55
N LYS A 79 11.59 -6.08 5.67
CA LYS A 79 10.20 -6.33 6.06
C LYS A 79 9.37 -6.74 4.87
N MET A 80 8.49 -7.71 5.06
CA MET A 80 7.48 -8.08 4.05
C MET A 80 6.39 -7.03 4.04
N PHE A 81 5.87 -6.70 2.86
CA PHE A 81 4.79 -5.74 2.73
C PHE A 81 4.01 -5.90 1.42
N LYS A 82 2.80 -5.36 1.40
CA LYS A 82 1.93 -5.33 0.22
C LYS A 82 1.45 -3.91 -0.01
N VAL A 83 1.60 -3.38 -1.22
CA VAL A 83 1.08 -2.06 -1.61
C VAL A 83 -0.10 -2.24 -2.56
N ILE A 84 -1.19 -1.55 -2.24
CA ILE A 84 -2.41 -1.52 -3.04
C ILE A 84 -2.83 -0.06 -3.21
N PHE A 85 -2.84 0.40 -4.44
CA PHE A 85 -3.37 1.70 -4.84
C PHE A 85 -4.87 1.60 -5.12
N GLY A 86 -5.60 2.52 -4.50
CA GLY A 86 -7.01 2.76 -4.73
C GLY A 86 -7.25 4.17 -5.28
N PRO A 87 -8.51 4.55 -5.48
CA PRO A 87 -8.85 5.89 -5.92
C PRO A 87 -8.53 6.91 -4.84
N LYS A 88 -7.55 7.80 -5.09
CA LYS A 88 -7.03 8.79 -4.14
C LYS A 88 -6.60 8.20 -2.80
N GLU A 89 -6.12 6.96 -2.79
CA GLU A 89 -5.64 6.32 -1.58
C GLU A 89 -4.59 5.24 -1.85
N VAL A 90 -3.79 4.95 -0.82
CA VAL A 90 -2.84 3.83 -0.79
C VAL A 90 -3.07 3.01 0.47
N THR A 91 -3.01 1.70 0.35
CA THR A 91 -2.96 0.77 1.49
C THR A 91 -1.65 -0.01 1.46
N ILE A 92 -0.87 0.10 2.53
CA ILE A 92 0.38 -0.64 2.73
C ILE A 92 0.15 -1.62 3.88
N ARG A 93 0.11 -2.92 3.60
CA ARG A 93 0.00 -3.96 4.63
C ARG A 93 1.39 -4.41 5.03
N THR A 94 1.64 -4.49 6.33
CA THR A 94 2.91 -4.96 6.90
C THR A 94 2.72 -5.22 8.40
N GLY A 95 3.60 -5.99 9.05
CA GLY A 95 3.57 -6.21 10.50
C GLY A 95 2.26 -6.79 11.08
N GLY A 96 1.43 -7.46 10.28
CA GLY A 96 0.11 -7.93 10.69
C GLY A 96 -1.00 -6.86 10.68
N GLY A 97 -0.66 -5.61 10.35
CA GLY A 97 -1.59 -4.49 10.22
C GLY A 97 -1.59 -3.86 8.83
N PHE A 98 -2.17 -2.66 8.73
CA PHE A 98 -2.11 -1.84 7.53
C PHE A 98 -2.05 -0.35 7.83
N ILE A 99 -1.37 0.35 6.94
CA ILE A 99 -1.28 1.80 6.84
C ILE A 99 -2.16 2.21 5.67
N ARG A 100 -3.21 2.98 5.92
CA ARG A 100 -4.06 3.56 4.86
C ARG A 100 -3.79 5.04 4.77
N VAL A 101 -3.29 5.47 3.62
CA VAL A 101 -3.03 6.86 3.26
C VAL A 101 -4.18 7.33 2.39
N SER A 102 -4.88 8.36 2.85
CA SER A 102 -5.92 9.08 2.10
C SER A 102 -5.47 10.52 1.87
N GLU A 103 -6.23 11.34 1.14
CA GLU A 103 -5.84 12.74 0.86
C GLU A 103 -5.55 13.52 2.16
N ASP A 104 -6.36 13.33 3.21
CA ASP A 104 -6.28 14.18 4.41
C ASP A 104 -5.69 13.49 5.66
N ALA A 105 -5.46 12.17 5.61
CA ALA A 105 -5.11 11.42 6.82
C ALA A 105 -4.37 10.12 6.55
N VAL A 106 -3.57 9.72 7.53
CA VAL A 106 -2.95 8.39 7.63
C VAL A 106 -3.62 7.61 8.76
N LYS A 107 -4.14 6.43 8.45
CA LYS A 107 -4.80 5.55 9.42
C LYS A 107 -4.01 4.26 9.57
N LEU A 108 -3.68 3.92 10.81
CA LEU A 108 -2.98 2.70 11.20
C LEU A 108 -3.97 1.74 11.85
N ALA A 109 -4.09 0.52 11.34
CA ALA A 109 -4.95 -0.51 11.93
C ALA A 109 -4.18 -1.81 12.12
N GLY A 110 -4.49 -2.54 13.19
CA GLY A 110 -3.79 -3.78 13.55
C GLY A 110 -2.54 -3.57 14.41
N TYR A 111 -2.31 -2.34 14.90
CA TYR A 111 -1.21 -2.01 15.82
C TYR A 111 -1.80 -1.53 17.15
N ALA A 112 -1.23 -1.98 18.26
CA ALA A 112 -1.53 -1.53 19.61
C ALA A 112 -0.91 -0.15 19.91
N SER A 113 0.25 0.15 19.32
CA SER A 113 0.95 1.41 19.53
C SER A 113 1.76 1.86 18.30
N LEU A 114 2.24 3.11 18.30
CA LEU A 114 3.17 3.62 17.28
C LEU A 114 4.58 3.04 17.41
N ASN A 115 4.87 2.32 18.50
CA ASN A 115 6.16 1.66 18.73
C ASN A 115 6.16 0.22 18.20
N ASP A 116 5.02 -0.27 17.71
CA ASP A 116 4.90 -1.63 17.20
C ASP A 116 5.61 -1.75 15.85
N ASP A 117 6.40 -2.80 15.68
CA ASP A 117 7.07 -3.08 14.40
C ASP A 117 6.05 -3.26 13.26
N PRO A 118 6.26 -2.67 12.06
CA PRO A 118 7.39 -1.86 11.63
C PRO A 118 7.14 -0.34 11.68
N ILE A 119 6.13 0.15 12.42
CA ILE A 119 5.72 1.57 12.42
C ILE A 119 6.87 2.54 12.74
N PRO A 120 7.76 2.28 13.72
CA PRO A 120 8.90 3.16 14.00
C PRO A 120 9.81 3.44 12.80
N LEU A 121 9.86 2.54 11.82
CA LEU A 121 10.71 2.71 10.63
C LEU A 121 10.20 3.83 9.72
N VAL A 122 8.90 4.13 9.76
CA VAL A 122 8.24 4.98 8.75
C VAL A 122 7.40 6.10 9.36
N ILE A 123 7.28 6.17 10.69
CA ILE A 123 6.34 7.09 11.37
C ILE A 123 6.62 8.57 11.10
N ASP A 124 7.88 8.96 10.91
CA ASP A 124 8.29 10.31 10.52
C ASP A 124 7.75 10.66 9.12
N LEU A 125 7.92 9.78 8.13
CA LEU A 125 7.37 9.98 6.77
C LEU A 125 5.84 10.13 6.82
N LEU A 126 5.17 9.29 7.61
CA LEU A 126 3.72 9.31 7.74
C LEU A 126 3.22 10.62 8.38
N ARG A 127 3.96 11.15 9.37
CA ARG A 127 3.63 12.40 10.06
C ARG A 127 3.91 13.63 9.22
N GLU A 128 4.93 13.58 8.36
CA GLU A 128 5.23 14.64 7.40
C GLU A 128 4.11 14.76 6.36
N TYR A 129 3.57 13.63 5.90
CA TYR A 129 2.44 13.62 4.98
C TYR A 129 1.14 14.13 5.62
N GLY A 130 0.80 13.70 6.84
CA GLY A 130 -0.45 14.15 7.47
C GLY A 130 -0.74 13.56 8.85
N GLU A 131 -1.97 13.80 9.33
CA GLU A 131 -2.38 13.35 10.66
C GLU A 131 -2.42 11.82 10.76
N VAL A 132 -1.64 11.24 11.69
CA VAL A 132 -1.56 9.79 11.92
C VAL A 132 -2.52 9.36 13.02
N LYS A 133 -3.47 8.47 12.69
CA LYS A 133 -4.49 7.94 13.62
C LYS A 133 -4.37 6.43 13.78
N LEU A 134 -4.22 5.95 15.01
CA LEU A 134 -4.39 4.53 15.35
C LEU A 134 -5.89 4.20 15.45
N LEU A 135 -6.35 3.30 14.59
CA LEU A 135 -7.70 2.76 14.60
C LEU A 135 -7.82 1.66 15.66
N ARG A 136 -8.81 1.80 16.53
CA ARG A 136 -9.15 0.77 17.51
C ARG A 136 -10.07 -0.28 16.87
N PRO A 137 -10.00 -1.55 17.30
CA PRO A 137 -10.99 -2.56 16.93
C PRO A 137 -12.40 -2.08 17.26
N LEU A 138 -13.35 -2.35 16.37
CA LEU A 138 -14.78 -2.17 16.66
C LEU A 138 -15.16 -3.23 17.71
N LYS A 139 -15.76 -2.78 18.82
CA LYS A 139 -16.27 -3.65 19.88
C LYS A 139 -17.47 -4.47 19.41
#